data_AF-A0A2C8ZL78-F1
#
_entry.id   AF-A0A2C8ZL78-F1
#
_cell.length_a   1.000
_cell.length_b   1.000
_cell.length_c   1.000
_cell.angle_alpha   90.00
_cell.angle_beta   90.00
_cell.angle_gamma   90.00
#
_symmetry.space_group_name_H-M   'P 1'
#
loop_
_entity.id
_entity.type
_entity.pdbx_description
1 polymer ?
#
loop_
_entity_poly.entity_id
_entity_poly.type
_entity_poly.pdbx_seq_one_letter_code
_entity_poly.pdbx_strand_id
1 'polypeptide(L)'
;MVAMTVTMKQLVRRHGAFVSGITGIAIVVVLVAQEMVQTATSFLSAAGQDLPNVFILSIGFALLRAIPFGIGFFLSLWLVAPIAEELRVPHVITRAILATGIGSTVTFIVIAVLAVIASFSSDASIFGSSFPFPRFDGSGAGQGVLSALVGAINVFLMRLPLGVLAGLLLWIWRKDHPPKRPLEGIIDL
;
A
#
# COMPACT_ATOMS: atom_id res chain seq x y z
N MET A 1 24.95 -31.30 1.03
CA MET A 1 23.84 -30.34 1.07
C MET A 1 23.51 -29.94 -0.36
N VAL A 2 22.43 -30.50 -0.93
CA VAL A 2 22.00 -30.18 -2.28
C VAL A 2 21.05 -28.99 -2.17
N ALA A 3 21.48 -27.82 -2.65
CA ALA A 3 20.62 -26.65 -2.76
C ALA A 3 19.53 -26.96 -3.79
N MET A 4 18.34 -27.33 -3.31
CA MET A 4 17.19 -27.57 -4.16
C MET A 4 16.70 -26.21 -4.67
N THR A 5 16.97 -25.90 -5.94
CA THR A 5 16.47 -24.70 -6.61
C THR A 5 14.96 -24.81 -6.74
N VAL A 6 14.24 -24.27 -5.76
CA VAL A 6 12.77 -24.14 -5.85
C VAL A 6 12.49 -23.25 -7.06
N THR A 7 11.89 -23.82 -8.09
CA THR A 7 11.55 -23.07 -9.31
C THR A 7 10.46 -22.05 -8.98
N MET A 8 10.56 -20.83 -9.52
CA MET A 8 9.58 -19.73 -9.29
C MET A 8 8.12 -20.18 -9.49
N LYS A 9 7.88 -21.11 -10.44
CA LYS A 9 6.57 -21.75 -10.68
C LYS A 9 6.06 -22.58 -9.49
N GLN A 10 6.96 -23.27 -8.78
CA GLN A 10 6.61 -24.00 -7.57
C GLN A 10 6.30 -23.05 -6.42
N LEU A 11 7.05 -21.94 -6.26
CA LEU A 11 6.81 -20.92 -5.23
C LEU A 11 5.44 -20.24 -5.42
N VAL A 12 5.10 -19.83 -6.64
CA VAL A 12 3.81 -19.21 -6.96
C VAL A 12 2.63 -20.17 -6.75
N ARG A 13 2.79 -21.46 -7.10
CA ARG A 13 1.75 -22.48 -6.88
C ARG A 13 1.63 -22.98 -5.44
N ARG A 14 2.67 -22.83 -4.60
CA ARG A 14 2.66 -23.32 -3.21
C ARG A 14 1.97 -22.38 -2.22
N HIS A 15 2.05 -21.06 -2.41
CA HIS A 15 1.76 -20.09 -1.32
C HIS A 15 0.40 -19.36 -1.42
N GLY A 16 -0.57 -19.88 -2.18
CA GLY A 16 -1.90 -19.24 -2.26
C GLY A 16 -1.85 -17.81 -2.80
N ALA A 17 -0.89 -17.51 -3.68
CA ALA A 17 -0.61 -16.20 -4.27
C ALA A 17 -1.84 -15.56 -4.93
N PHE A 18 -2.71 -16.39 -5.50
CA PHE A 18 -3.94 -15.92 -6.14
C PHE A 18 -4.90 -15.28 -5.14
N VAL A 19 -5.10 -15.92 -3.99
CA VAL A 19 -6.04 -15.48 -2.96
C VAL A 19 -5.53 -14.21 -2.28
N SER A 20 -4.25 -14.17 -1.93
CA SER A 20 -3.62 -12.95 -1.42
C SER A 20 -3.66 -11.82 -2.46
N GLY A 21 -3.49 -12.16 -3.74
CA GLY A 21 -3.61 -11.23 -4.86
C GLY A 21 -5.00 -10.59 -4.95
N ILE A 22 -6.06 -11.40 -4.89
CA ILE A 22 -7.44 -10.91 -4.86
C ILE A 22 -7.67 -10.00 -3.65
N THR A 23 -7.19 -10.38 -2.47
CA THR A 23 -7.34 -9.55 -1.25
C THR A 23 -6.59 -8.22 -1.38
N GLY A 24 -5.39 -8.23 -1.95
CA GLY A 24 -4.63 -7.01 -2.25
C GLY A 24 -5.39 -6.09 -3.22
N ILE A 25 -5.94 -6.65 -4.31
CA ILE A 25 -6.76 -5.91 -5.28
C ILE A 25 -8.02 -5.34 -4.63
N ALA A 26 -8.73 -6.14 -3.83
CA ALA A 26 -9.93 -5.71 -3.13
C ALA A 26 -9.64 -4.50 -2.21
N ILE A 27 -8.50 -4.52 -1.50
CA ILE A 27 -8.06 -3.38 -0.69
C ILE A 27 -7.80 -2.15 -1.58
N VAL A 28 -7.11 -2.29 -2.70
CA VAL A 28 -6.87 -1.16 -3.63
C VAL A 28 -8.21 -0.55 -4.08
N VAL A 29 -9.16 -1.39 -4.48
CA VAL A 29 -10.49 -0.94 -4.92
C VAL A 29 -11.22 -0.19 -3.81
N VAL A 30 -11.22 -0.72 -2.58
CA VAL A 30 -11.85 -0.05 -1.43
C VAL A 30 -11.18 1.28 -1.11
N LEU A 31 -9.84 1.35 -1.15
CA LEU A 31 -9.11 2.57 -0.88
C LEU A 31 -9.39 3.64 -1.94
N VAL A 32 -9.40 3.27 -3.22
CA VAL A 32 -9.77 4.18 -4.31
C VAL A 32 -11.21 4.67 -4.12
N ALA A 33 -12.14 3.77 -3.80
CA ALA A 33 -13.53 4.15 -3.55
C ALA A 33 -13.67 5.11 -2.36
N GLN A 34 -12.93 4.89 -1.27
CA GLN A 34 -12.92 5.79 -0.11
C GLN A 34 -12.43 7.20 -0.48
N GLU A 35 -11.32 7.30 -1.22
CA GLU A 35 -10.79 8.59 -1.68
C GLU A 35 -11.78 9.29 -2.63
N MET A 36 -12.45 8.54 -3.52
CA MET A 36 -13.48 9.10 -4.40
C MET A 36 -14.68 9.62 -3.63
N VAL A 37 -15.15 8.90 -2.60
CA VAL A 37 -16.24 9.36 -1.73
C VAL A 37 -15.82 10.61 -0.95
N GLN A 38 -14.62 10.63 -0.37
CA GLN A 38 -14.09 11.81 0.34
C GLN A 38 -13.98 13.02 -0.59
N THR A 39 -13.52 12.81 -1.82
CA THR A 39 -13.43 13.87 -2.80
C THR A 39 -14.83 14.39 -3.16
N ALA A 40 -15.79 13.49 -3.42
CA ALA A 40 -17.20 13.84 -3.68
C ALA A 40 -17.84 14.63 -2.54
N THR A 41 -17.59 14.25 -1.28
CA THR A 41 -18.10 14.99 -0.12
C THR A 41 -17.47 16.37 0.02
N SER A 42 -16.18 16.49 -0.27
CA SER A 42 -15.46 17.77 -0.24
C SER A 42 -15.97 18.71 -1.33
N PHE A 43 -16.34 18.17 -2.50
CA PHE A 43 -16.97 18.94 -3.58
C PHE A 43 -18.35 19.46 -3.22
N LEU A 44 -19.19 18.65 -2.57
CA LEU A 44 -20.52 19.11 -2.11
C LEU A 44 -20.42 20.28 -1.12
N SER A 45 -19.31 20.38 -0.38
CA SER A 45 -19.05 21.48 0.55
C SER A 45 -18.37 22.71 -0.09
N ALA A 46 -17.79 22.59 -1.29
CA ALA A 46 -17.01 23.65 -1.93
C ALA A 46 -17.75 24.17 -3.18
N ALA A 47 -18.55 25.22 -3.01
CA ALA A 47 -19.22 25.89 -4.14
C ALA A 47 -18.19 26.62 -5.03
N GLY A 48 -18.06 26.22 -6.31
CA GLY A 48 -17.44 27.04 -7.35
C GLY A 48 -16.07 26.62 -7.93
N GLN A 49 -15.65 25.35 -7.83
CA GLN A 49 -14.39 24.88 -8.45
C GLN A 49 -14.58 24.21 -9.82
N ASP A 50 -13.55 24.32 -10.68
CA ASP A 50 -13.44 23.65 -11.99
C ASP A 50 -13.48 22.11 -11.85
N LEU A 51 -14.67 21.55 -12.04
CA LEU A 51 -15.02 20.15 -11.81
C LEU A 51 -14.12 19.11 -12.50
N PRO A 52 -13.70 19.27 -13.78
CA PRO A 52 -13.00 18.19 -14.48
C PRO A 52 -11.56 17.99 -13.98
N ASN A 53 -10.85 19.07 -13.67
CA ASN A 53 -9.42 19.01 -13.36
C ASN A 53 -9.16 18.46 -11.95
N VAL A 54 -10.01 18.84 -10.99
CA VAL A 54 -9.89 18.34 -9.61
C VAL A 54 -10.21 16.85 -9.52
N PHE A 55 -11.22 16.37 -10.27
CA PHE A 55 -11.58 14.96 -10.27
C PHE A 55 -10.44 14.07 -10.83
N ILE A 56 -9.80 14.48 -11.92
CA ILE A 56 -8.67 13.74 -12.53
C ILE A 56 -7.47 13.69 -11.57
N LEU A 57 -7.12 14.83 -10.95
CA LEU A 57 -6.03 14.89 -9.97
C LEU A 57 -6.31 13.99 -8.76
N SER A 58 -7.54 14.00 -8.24
CA SER A 58 -7.94 13.15 -7.11
C SER A 58 -7.81 11.66 -7.40
N ILE A 59 -8.20 11.21 -8.60
CA ILE A 59 -8.00 9.80 -9.01
C ILE A 59 -6.50 9.48 -9.06
N GLY A 60 -5.70 10.38 -9.63
CA GLY A 60 -4.24 10.22 -9.69
C GLY A 60 -3.63 10.02 -8.30
N PHE A 61 -3.97 10.90 -7.35
CA PHE A 61 -3.48 10.81 -5.97
C PHE A 61 -4.02 9.57 -5.23
N ALA A 62 -5.28 9.21 -5.45
CA ALA A 62 -5.87 8.01 -4.85
C ALA A 62 -5.12 6.74 -5.29
N LEU A 63 -4.88 6.58 -6.60
CA LEU A 63 -4.12 5.46 -7.14
C LEU A 63 -2.67 5.44 -6.65
N LEU A 64 -2.04 6.61 -6.59
CA LEU A 64 -0.67 6.77 -6.09
C LEU A 64 -0.50 6.30 -4.64
N ARG A 65 -1.54 6.44 -3.81
CA ARG A 65 -1.54 5.98 -2.41
C ARG A 65 -2.07 4.56 -2.24
N ALA A 66 -3.01 4.14 -3.08
CA ALA A 66 -3.68 2.84 -2.97
C ALA A 66 -2.81 1.71 -3.53
N ILE A 67 -2.17 1.91 -4.68
CA ILE A 67 -1.40 0.86 -5.37
C ILE A 67 -0.19 0.41 -4.53
N PRO A 68 0.70 1.30 -4.05
CA PRO A 68 1.84 0.88 -3.22
C PRO A 68 1.40 0.16 -1.95
N PHE A 69 0.32 0.62 -1.33
CA PHE A 69 -0.26 -0.01 -0.14
C PHE A 69 -0.73 -1.43 -0.45
N GLY A 70 -1.53 -1.58 -1.52
CA GLY A 70 -2.05 -2.88 -1.94
C GLY A 70 -0.95 -3.86 -2.31
N ILE A 71 0.10 -3.41 -2.99
CA ILE A 71 1.28 -4.21 -3.31
C ILE A 71 2.00 -4.65 -2.03
N GLY A 72 2.29 -3.72 -1.11
CA GLY A 72 2.96 -4.07 0.15
C GLY A 72 2.14 -5.03 1.01
N PHE A 73 0.83 -4.82 1.08
CA PHE A 73 -0.09 -5.71 1.79
C PHE A 73 -0.15 -7.11 1.15
N PHE A 74 -0.26 -7.16 -0.18
CA PHE A 74 -0.23 -8.41 -0.95
C PHE A 74 1.07 -9.19 -0.71
N LEU A 75 2.22 -8.52 -0.87
CA LEU A 75 3.53 -9.15 -0.68
C LEU A 75 3.70 -9.65 0.75
N SER A 76 3.19 -8.93 1.75
CA SER A 76 3.23 -9.39 3.13
C SER A 76 2.41 -10.65 3.36
N LEU A 77 1.15 -10.69 2.88
CA LEU A 77 0.30 -11.87 2.99
C LEU A 77 0.80 -13.05 2.14
N TRP A 78 1.58 -12.79 1.09
CA TRP A 78 2.10 -13.84 0.23
C TRP A 78 3.43 -14.42 0.71
N LEU A 79 4.38 -13.56 1.11
CA LEU A 79 5.75 -13.97 1.44
C LEU A 79 6.02 -14.01 2.94
N VAL A 80 5.62 -12.96 3.66
CA VAL A 80 6.05 -12.76 5.06
C VAL A 80 5.19 -13.60 6.00
N ALA A 81 3.88 -13.45 5.93
CA ALA A 81 2.94 -13.98 6.91
C ALA A 81 1.67 -14.54 6.25
N PRO A 82 1.77 -15.64 5.47
CA PRO A 82 0.61 -16.26 4.87
C PRO A 82 -0.38 -16.73 5.93
N ILE A 83 -1.65 -16.42 5.74
CA ILE A 83 -2.71 -16.79 6.68
C ILE A 83 -3.14 -18.23 6.37
N ALA A 84 -2.63 -19.19 7.12
CA ALA A 84 -3.10 -20.59 7.09
C ALA A 84 -4.46 -20.74 7.82
N GLU A 85 -5.16 -21.84 7.53
CA GLU A 85 -6.49 -22.14 8.08
C GLU A 85 -6.45 -22.56 9.57
N GLU A 86 -5.35 -23.18 10.00
CA GLU A 86 -5.17 -23.70 11.35
C GLU A 86 -4.88 -22.60 12.39
N LEU A 87 -4.65 -21.37 11.95
CA LEU A 87 -4.34 -20.25 12.82
C LEU A 87 -5.58 -19.81 13.62
N ARG A 88 -5.38 -19.60 14.92
CA ARG A 88 -6.38 -18.99 15.80
C ARG A 88 -6.56 -17.52 15.44
N VAL A 89 -7.75 -16.97 15.67
CA VAL A 89 -8.11 -15.56 15.42
C VAL A 89 -7.03 -14.55 15.88
N PRO A 90 -6.43 -14.67 17.07
CA PRO A 90 -5.38 -13.74 17.51
C PRO A 90 -4.16 -13.69 16.57
N HIS A 91 -3.74 -14.82 16.02
CA HIS A 91 -2.60 -14.88 15.10
C HIS A 91 -2.95 -14.31 13.73
N VAL A 92 -4.20 -14.47 13.28
CA VAL A 92 -4.67 -13.84 12.04
C VAL A 92 -4.61 -12.31 12.15
N ILE A 93 -5.04 -11.77 13.31
CA ILE A 93 -5.00 -10.34 13.58
C ILE A 93 -3.57 -9.82 13.58
N THR A 94 -2.63 -10.48 14.25
CA THR A 94 -1.22 -10.03 14.28
C THR A 94 -0.58 -10.06 12.89
N ARG A 95 -0.83 -11.10 12.08
CA ARG A 95 -0.36 -11.18 10.68
C ARG A 95 -0.97 -10.07 9.82
N ALA A 96 -2.26 -9.76 10.00
CA ALA A 96 -2.94 -8.70 9.26
C ALA A 96 -2.44 -7.30 9.65
N ILE A 97 -2.15 -7.06 10.94
CA ILE A 97 -1.52 -5.81 11.41
C ILE A 97 -0.12 -5.67 10.78
N LEU A 98 0.67 -6.75 10.77
CA LEU A 98 2.00 -6.75 10.14
C LEU A 98 1.90 -6.46 8.64
N ALA A 99 0.94 -7.06 7.93
CA ALA A 99 0.69 -6.77 6.51
C ALA A 99 0.28 -5.31 6.26
N THR A 100 -0.54 -4.74 7.14
CA THR A 100 -0.90 -3.32 7.10
C THR A 100 0.33 -2.44 7.30
N GLY A 101 1.20 -2.78 8.27
CA GLY A 101 2.44 -2.06 8.55
C GLY A 101 3.42 -2.07 7.38
N ILE A 102 3.55 -3.21 6.69
CA ILE A 102 4.36 -3.31 5.47
C ILE A 102 3.72 -2.48 4.35
N GLY A 103 2.39 -2.57 4.15
CA GLY A 103 1.67 -1.75 3.19
C GLY A 103 1.88 -0.23 3.39
N SER A 104 1.80 0.24 4.63
CA SER A 104 2.06 1.65 4.96
C SER A 104 3.52 2.04 4.74
N THR A 105 4.47 1.15 5.05
CA THR A 105 5.91 1.40 4.83
C THR A 105 6.24 1.49 3.34
N VAL A 106 5.65 0.62 2.50
CA VAL A 106 5.84 0.71 1.04
C VAL A 106 5.24 2.02 0.50
N THR A 107 4.08 2.43 1.01
CA THR A 107 3.45 3.71 0.65
C THR A 107 4.32 4.89 1.06
N PHE A 108 4.90 4.86 2.28
CA PHE A 108 5.86 5.85 2.75
C PHE A 108 7.02 6.02 1.77
N ILE A 109 7.67 4.92 1.38
CA ILE A 109 8.84 4.94 0.49
C ILE A 109 8.47 5.60 -0.83
N VAL A 110 7.35 5.21 -1.44
CA VAL A 110 6.90 5.79 -2.72
C VAL A 110 6.62 7.29 -2.59
N ILE A 111 5.88 7.71 -1.56
CA ILE A 111 5.56 9.13 -1.35
C ILE A 111 6.82 9.94 -1.02
N ALA A 112 7.73 9.41 -0.20
CA ALA A 112 8.97 10.08 0.16
C ALA A 112 9.88 10.27 -1.06
N VAL A 113 10.02 9.24 -1.91
CA VAL A 113 10.78 9.35 -3.17
C VAL A 113 10.17 10.41 -4.08
N LEU A 114 8.85 10.45 -4.21
CA LEU A 114 8.17 11.48 -5.01
C LEU A 114 8.34 12.89 -4.43
N ALA A 115 8.32 13.04 -3.11
CA ALA A 115 8.58 14.33 -2.46
C ALA A 115 10.03 14.80 -2.70
N VAL A 116 10.99 13.88 -2.65
CA VAL A 116 12.39 14.17 -3.01
C VAL A 116 12.50 14.55 -4.49
N ILE A 117 11.88 13.81 -5.42
CA ILE A 117 11.87 14.16 -6.84
C ILE A 117 11.21 15.54 -7.07
N ALA A 118 10.09 15.81 -6.39
CA ALA A 118 9.40 17.09 -6.49
C ALA A 118 10.27 18.27 -6.04
N SER A 119 11.10 18.09 -5.01
CA SER A 119 12.05 19.12 -4.56
C SER A 119 13.11 19.51 -5.60
N PHE A 120 13.44 18.62 -6.55
CA PHE A 120 14.30 18.96 -7.69
C PHE A 120 13.55 19.75 -8.80
N SER A 121 12.22 19.66 -8.84
CA SER A 121 11.39 20.26 -9.90
C SER A 121 10.84 21.64 -9.55
N SER A 122 10.66 21.95 -8.26
CA SER A 122 10.10 23.22 -7.78
C SER A 122 11.05 24.42 -7.93
N ASP A 123 12.36 24.17 -8.09
CA ASP A 123 13.38 25.22 -8.27
C ASP A 123 13.39 25.83 -9.69
N ALA A 124 12.51 25.41 -10.58
CA ALA A 124 12.47 25.92 -11.96
C ALA A 124 11.66 27.24 -12.14
N SER A 125 10.87 27.72 -11.17
CA SER A 125 9.72 28.59 -11.52
C SER A 125 9.65 30.02 -10.98
N ILE A 126 10.65 30.60 -10.31
CA ILE A 126 10.62 32.05 -10.01
C ILE A 126 11.96 32.78 -10.28
N PHE A 127 13.09 32.07 -10.33
CA PHE A 127 14.40 32.61 -10.75
C PHE A 127 15.09 31.78 -11.86
N GLY A 128 14.39 30.83 -12.46
CA GLY A 128 14.92 29.89 -13.47
C GLY A 128 15.41 30.55 -14.77
N SER A 129 15.08 31.83 -15.01
CA SER A 129 15.61 32.61 -16.13
C SER A 129 17.04 33.10 -15.93
N SER A 130 17.62 32.97 -14.73
CA SER A 130 18.94 33.54 -14.41
C SER A 130 20.03 32.50 -14.09
N PHE A 131 19.67 31.24 -13.79
CA PHE A 131 20.64 30.15 -13.57
C PHE A 131 20.10 28.80 -14.06
N PRO A 132 20.73 28.17 -15.08
CA PRO A 132 20.20 26.98 -15.77
C PRO A 132 20.44 25.64 -15.05
N PHE A 133 20.76 25.64 -13.74
CA PHE A 133 20.99 24.40 -13.00
C PHE A 133 19.88 24.18 -11.96
N PRO A 134 19.22 23.00 -11.94
CA PRO A 134 18.33 22.64 -10.86
C PRO A 134 19.14 22.63 -9.56
N ARG A 135 18.77 23.50 -8.61
CA ARG A 135 19.35 23.49 -7.27
C ARG A 135 18.58 22.47 -6.43
N PHE A 136 19.28 21.87 -5.47
CA PHE A 136 18.68 20.98 -4.48
C PHE A 136 18.47 21.78 -3.21
N ASP A 137 17.24 22.17 -2.92
CA ASP A 137 16.90 22.70 -1.62
C ASP A 137 16.71 21.54 -0.63
N GLY A 138 17.77 21.23 0.11
CA GLY A 138 17.76 20.18 1.14
C GLY A 138 16.69 20.41 2.23
N SER A 139 16.20 21.64 2.39
CA SER A 139 15.13 21.95 3.35
C SER A 139 13.75 21.44 2.87
N GLY A 140 13.44 21.58 1.58
CA GLY A 140 12.21 21.07 0.96
C GLY A 140 12.17 19.54 0.91
N ALA A 141 13.31 18.90 0.63
CA ALA A 141 13.42 17.45 0.66
C ALA A 141 13.20 16.89 2.09
N GLY A 142 13.81 17.51 3.11
CA GLY A 142 13.66 17.10 4.51
C GLY A 142 12.21 17.22 5.01
N GLN A 143 11.54 18.34 4.70
CA GLN A 143 10.14 18.54 5.05
C GLN A 143 9.22 17.55 4.32
N GLY A 144 9.50 17.26 3.05
CA GLY A 144 8.79 16.26 2.25
C GLY A 144 8.83 14.87 2.88
N VAL A 145 10.01 14.41 3.29
CA VAL A 145 10.19 13.10 3.95
C VAL A 145 9.47 13.04 5.30
N LEU A 146 9.56 14.09 6.12
CA LEU A 146 8.84 14.15 7.40
C LEU A 146 7.31 14.11 7.20
N SER A 147 6.79 14.85 6.23
CA SER A 147 5.37 14.83 5.90
C SER A 147 4.92 13.45 5.40
N ALA A 148 5.76 12.78 4.62
CA ALA A 148 5.51 11.41 4.17
C ALA A 148 5.48 10.42 5.34
N LEU A 149 6.36 10.58 6.34
CA LEU A 149 6.40 9.74 7.54
C LEU A 149 5.12 9.91 8.37
N VAL A 150 4.73 11.15 8.66
CA VAL A 150 3.47 11.44 9.38
C VAL A 150 2.28 10.89 8.61
N GLY A 151 2.26 11.08 7.28
CA GLY A 151 1.26 10.51 6.39
C GLY A 151 1.21 8.98 6.47
N ALA A 152 2.36 8.30 6.51
CA ALA A 152 2.42 6.85 6.59
C ALA A 152 1.89 6.29 7.92
N ILE A 153 2.19 6.95 9.03
CA ILE A 153 1.64 6.60 10.35
C ILE A 153 0.12 6.77 10.33
N ASN A 154 -0.38 7.87 9.79
CA ASN A 154 -1.81 8.11 9.65
C ASN A 154 -2.47 7.04 8.78
N VAL A 155 -1.89 6.73 7.62
CA VAL A 155 -2.32 5.67 6.71
C VAL A 155 -2.37 4.31 7.42
N PHE A 156 -1.36 3.98 8.23
CA PHE A 156 -1.34 2.76 9.01
C PHE A 156 -2.52 2.70 9.97
N LEU A 157 -2.70 3.74 10.81
CA LEU A 157 -3.75 3.77 11.83
C LEU A 157 -5.15 3.77 11.23
N MET A 158 -5.39 4.57 10.19
CA MET A 158 -6.68 4.67 9.52
C MET A 158 -7.05 3.41 8.73
N ARG A 159 -6.05 2.70 8.18
CA ARG A 159 -6.29 1.49 7.37
C ARG A 159 -6.18 0.19 8.17
N LEU A 160 -5.76 0.24 9.43
CA LEU A 160 -5.65 -0.94 10.30
C LEU A 160 -6.97 -1.73 10.41
N PRO A 161 -8.14 -1.11 10.65
CA PRO A 161 -9.41 -1.85 10.72
C PRO A 161 -9.71 -2.58 9.40
N LEU A 162 -9.42 -1.94 8.26
CA LEU A 162 -9.62 -2.52 6.94
C LEU A 162 -8.66 -3.70 6.68
N GLY A 163 -7.38 -3.55 7.05
CA GLY A 163 -6.39 -4.61 6.90
C GLY A 163 -6.72 -5.84 7.76
N VAL A 164 -7.16 -5.63 9.00
CA VAL A 164 -7.62 -6.71 9.89
C VAL A 164 -8.86 -7.39 9.33
N LEU A 165 -9.85 -6.62 8.86
CA LEU A 165 -11.05 -7.17 8.21
C LEU A 165 -10.70 -8.02 6.98
N ALA A 166 -9.82 -7.51 6.12
CA ALA A 166 -9.36 -8.23 4.93
C ALA A 166 -8.64 -9.54 5.30
N GLY A 167 -7.80 -9.52 6.34
CA GLY A 167 -7.14 -10.72 6.86
C GLY A 167 -8.12 -11.75 7.43
N LEU A 168 -9.13 -11.30 8.19
CA LEU A 168 -10.17 -12.16 8.74
C LEU A 168 -11.06 -12.76 7.64
N LEU A 169 -11.47 -11.97 6.65
CA LEU A 169 -12.25 -12.46 5.51
C LEU A 169 -11.47 -13.50 4.69
N LEU A 170 -10.18 -13.27 4.45
CA LEU A 170 -9.33 -14.25 3.79
C LEU A 170 -9.20 -15.53 4.64
N TRP A 171 -9.08 -15.40 5.96
CA TRP A 171 -9.03 -16.56 6.86
C TRP A 171 -10.32 -17.37 6.82
N ILE A 172 -11.49 -16.72 6.92
CA ILE A 172 -12.81 -17.38 6.83
C ILE A 172 -12.93 -18.10 5.48
N TRP A 173 -12.60 -17.41 4.38
CA TRP A 173 -12.66 -18.02 3.06
C TRP A 173 -11.76 -19.26 2.93
N ARG A 174 -10.55 -19.22 3.51
CA ARG A 174 -9.64 -20.37 3.53
C ARG A 174 -10.14 -21.53 4.40
N LYS A 175 -10.79 -21.22 5.52
CA LYS A 175 -11.43 -22.23 6.36
C LYS A 175 -12.53 -23.00 5.60
N ASP A 176 -13.26 -22.30 4.73
CA ASP A 176 -14.29 -22.91 3.88
C ASP A 176 -13.71 -23.59 2.62
N HIS A 177 -12.49 -23.21 2.20
CA HIS A 177 -11.80 -23.72 1.01
C HIS A 177 -10.38 -24.20 1.34
N PRO A 178 -10.25 -25.32 2.07
CA PRO A 178 -8.96 -25.80 2.57
C PRO A 178 -7.99 -26.11 1.42
N PRO A 179 -6.76 -25.57 1.44
CA PRO A 179 -5.76 -25.84 0.42
C PRO A 179 -5.28 -27.30 0.52
N LYS A 180 -5.03 -27.93 -0.64
CA LYS A 180 -4.55 -29.33 -0.71
C LYS A 180 -3.15 -29.55 -0.12
N ARG A 181 -2.46 -28.49 0.32
CA ARG A 181 -1.09 -28.53 0.86
C ARG A 181 -0.96 -27.51 1.99
N PRO A 182 -0.22 -27.84 3.07
CA PRO A 182 0.05 -26.89 4.15
C PRO A 182 0.83 -25.69 3.63
N LEU A 183 0.48 -24.52 4.14
CA LEU A 183 1.08 -23.23 3.79
C LEU A 183 2.07 -22.84 4.89
N GLU A 184 3.34 -22.75 4.53
CA GLU A 184 4.41 -22.30 5.44
C GLU A 184 4.83 -20.87 5.06
N GLY A 185 4.91 -19.97 6.03
CA GLY A 185 5.46 -18.62 5.86
C GLY A 185 6.95 -18.55 6.12
N ILE A 186 7.61 -17.46 5.70
CA ILE A 186 9.03 -17.22 6.06
C ILE A 186 9.21 -17.11 7.58
N ILE A 187 8.21 -16.57 8.28
CA ILE A 187 8.22 -16.45 9.74
C ILE A 187 7.87 -17.75 10.49
N ASP A 188 7.49 -18.81 9.75
CA ASP A 188 7.11 -20.11 10.31
C ASP A 188 8.25 -21.16 10.22
N LEU A 189 9.42 -20.76 9.70
CA LEU A 189 10.64 -21.58 9.56
C LEU A 189 11.57 -21.50 10.77
#